data_AF-A0A965G2P9-F1
#
_entry.id   AF-A0A965G2P9-F1
#
_cell.length_a   1.000
_cell.length_b   1.000
_cell.length_c   1.000
_cell.angle_alpha   90.00
_cell.angle_beta   90.00
_cell.angle_gamma   90.00
#
_symmetry.space_group_name_H-M   'P 1'
#
loop_
_entity.id
_entity.type
_entity.pdbx_description
1 polymer ?
#
loop_
_entity_poly.entity_id
_entity_poly.type
_entity_poly.pdbx_seq_one_letter_code
_entity_poly.pdbx_strand_id
1 'polypeptide(L)'
;MIRLLFALLLVAGPCFGTELPQPKNCDGKTTDLHPKGKITVVMASSQPLAEKTREFGRAMYPWQGLEDFRVIVVVDLRKSLGTLFKGWTVGKMKADLDEEAWTLQPWFRNRGNTNNPRPYLCAVPDFDGKTTEALGWGGNHEIMKVAIFGKDGELLWSDQDAKNPSSLSSKLWEQLGPPAPTPPSIEPRQSRILRRPQ
;
A
#
# COMPACT_ATOMS: atom_id res chain seq x y z
N MET A 1 -45.93 24.96 25.55
CA MET A 1 -45.21 24.71 24.28
C MET A 1 -43.71 24.72 24.57
N ILE A 2 -43.08 23.55 24.66
CA ILE A 2 -41.64 23.41 24.93
C ILE A 2 -40.96 23.28 23.56
N ARG A 3 -40.18 24.28 23.16
CA ARG A 3 -39.36 24.22 21.94
C ARG A 3 -38.08 23.44 22.25
N LEU A 4 -38.00 22.22 21.72
CA LEU A 4 -36.79 21.42 21.65
C LEU A 4 -35.78 22.13 20.72
N LEU A 5 -34.65 22.59 21.27
CA LEU A 5 -33.48 23.00 20.49
C LEU A 5 -32.70 21.73 20.13
N PHE A 6 -32.85 21.28 18.89
CA PHE A 6 -31.95 20.29 18.28
C PHE A 6 -30.60 20.98 18.02
N ALA A 7 -29.61 20.68 18.87
CA ALA A 7 -28.22 21.00 18.58
C ALA A 7 -27.73 20.04 17.49
N LEU A 8 -27.64 20.55 16.26
CA LEU A 8 -27.02 19.86 15.14
C LEU A 8 -25.51 19.82 15.40
N LEU A 9 -25.00 18.70 15.94
CA LEU A 9 -23.58 18.42 15.99
C LEU A 9 -23.10 18.19 14.55
N LEU A 10 -22.48 19.22 13.96
CA LEU A 10 -21.65 19.06 12.77
C LEU A 10 -20.45 18.19 13.16
N VAL A 11 -20.52 16.90 12.83
CA VAL A 11 -19.36 16.03 12.82
C VAL A 11 -18.46 16.53 11.70
N ALA A 12 -17.49 17.37 12.06
CA ALA A 12 -16.38 17.70 11.18
C ALA A 12 -15.58 16.41 10.95
N GLY A 13 -15.92 15.70 9.87
CA GLY A 13 -15.03 14.66 9.35
C GLY A 13 -13.68 15.28 9.01
N PRO A 14 -12.56 14.56 9.19
CA PRO A 14 -11.25 15.08 8.83
C PRO A 14 -11.24 15.43 7.33
N CYS A 15 -11.27 16.73 7.04
CA CYS A 15 -11.02 17.25 5.70
C CYS A 15 -9.52 17.05 5.42
N PHE A 16 -9.18 16.07 4.59
CA PHE A 16 -7.87 16.00 3.96
C PHE A 16 -7.78 17.12 2.91
N GLY A 17 -7.53 18.35 3.38
CA GLY A 17 -7.42 19.56 2.55
C GLY A 17 -6.00 20.06 2.37
N THR A 18 -5.00 19.34 2.91
CA THR A 18 -3.59 19.66 2.73
C THR A 18 -3.05 18.81 1.58
N GLU A 19 -2.42 19.44 0.59
CA GLU A 19 -1.68 18.75 -0.46
C GLU A 19 -0.76 17.70 0.20
N LEU A 20 -0.95 16.42 -0.17
CA LEU A 20 -0.17 15.34 0.41
C LEU A 20 1.31 15.55 0.07
N PRO A 21 2.24 15.22 0.99
CA PRO A 21 3.65 15.33 0.70
C PRO A 21 4.00 14.44 -0.50
N GLN A 22 5.05 14.84 -1.22
CA GLN A 22 5.64 14.02 -2.29
C GLN A 22 6.95 13.39 -1.80
N PRO A 23 6.90 12.31 -0.99
CA PRO A 23 8.09 11.72 -0.41
C PRO A 23 8.95 11.04 -1.49
N LYS A 24 10.24 10.86 -1.19
CA LYS A 24 11.09 10.00 -2.01
C LYS A 24 10.79 8.54 -1.72
N ASN A 25 10.55 7.75 -2.76
CA ASN A 25 10.46 6.29 -2.64
C ASN A 25 11.84 5.66 -2.44
N CYS A 26 11.88 4.34 -2.21
CA CYS A 26 13.12 3.60 -2.03
C CYS A 26 14.06 3.69 -3.25
N ASP A 27 13.53 3.93 -4.45
CA ASP A 27 14.32 4.16 -5.67
C ASP A 27 14.88 5.59 -5.79
N GLY A 28 14.61 6.45 -4.80
CA GLY A 28 15.07 7.84 -4.76
C GLY A 28 14.24 8.81 -5.59
N LYS A 29 13.12 8.36 -6.18
CA LYS A 29 12.22 9.19 -6.98
C LYS A 29 11.17 9.83 -6.09
N THR A 30 10.85 11.09 -6.36
CA THR A 30 9.68 11.77 -5.78
C THR A 30 8.42 11.03 -6.19
N THR A 31 7.58 10.69 -5.22
CA THR A 31 6.35 9.94 -5.42
C THR A 31 5.15 10.79 -5.03
N ASP A 32 4.23 10.92 -5.98
CA ASP A 32 2.87 11.34 -5.70
C ASP A 32 2.10 10.17 -5.05
N LEU A 33 1.44 10.43 -3.92
CA LEU A 33 0.65 9.42 -3.18
C LEU A 33 -0.72 9.15 -3.81
N HIS A 34 -1.20 10.04 -4.70
CA HIS A 34 -2.43 9.87 -5.46
C HIS A 34 -2.27 10.35 -6.91
N PRO A 35 -1.40 9.70 -7.70
CA PRO A 35 -1.11 10.12 -9.07
C PRO A 35 -2.38 10.20 -9.91
N LYS A 36 -2.57 11.34 -10.59
CA LYS A 36 -3.71 11.60 -11.46
C LYS A 36 -3.96 10.45 -12.45
N GLY A 37 -5.23 10.07 -12.60
CA GLY A 37 -5.67 9.02 -13.51
C GLY A 37 -5.56 7.60 -12.95
N LYS A 38 -5.14 7.42 -11.68
CA LYS A 38 -5.00 6.09 -11.06
C LYS A 38 -5.79 5.99 -9.76
N ILE A 39 -6.52 4.89 -9.59
CA ILE A 39 -6.96 4.43 -8.27
C ILE A 39 -5.71 3.96 -7.51
N THR A 40 -5.44 4.56 -6.36
CA THR A 40 -4.21 4.31 -5.61
C THR A 40 -4.51 3.83 -4.20
N VAL A 41 -4.02 2.64 -3.86
CA VAL A 41 -4.01 2.15 -2.48
C VAL A 41 -2.72 2.59 -1.81
N VAL A 42 -2.83 3.29 -0.70
CA VAL A 42 -1.71 3.62 0.18
C VAL A 42 -1.87 2.79 1.46
N MET A 43 -0.86 2.00 1.81
CA MET A 43 -0.91 1.14 3.01
C MET A 43 0.28 1.36 3.93
N ALA A 44 0.01 1.32 5.23
CA ALA A 44 1.03 1.39 6.26
C ALA A 44 1.82 0.07 6.34
N SER A 45 3.10 0.21 6.66
CA SER A 45 3.96 -0.90 7.03
C SER A 45 4.94 -0.45 8.11
N SER A 46 5.42 -1.41 8.87
CA SER A 46 6.39 -1.23 9.95
C SER A 46 6.96 -2.62 10.29
N GLN A 47 7.97 -2.68 11.16
CA GLN A 47 8.50 -3.97 11.62
C GLN A 47 7.41 -4.91 12.21
N PRO A 48 6.54 -4.48 13.15
CA PRO A 48 5.49 -5.35 13.68
C PRO A 48 4.38 -5.65 12.66
N LEU A 49 4.22 -4.83 11.62
CA LEU A 49 3.19 -5.03 10.59
C LEU A 49 3.65 -5.86 9.38
N ALA A 50 4.91 -6.30 9.32
CA ALA A 50 5.48 -6.88 8.09
C ALA A 50 4.63 -8.00 7.46
N GLU A 51 4.19 -8.99 8.27
CA GLU A 51 3.33 -10.08 7.77
C GLU A 51 1.94 -9.61 7.35
N LYS A 52 1.37 -8.66 8.11
CA LYS A 52 0.06 -8.09 7.81
C LYS A 52 0.09 -7.23 6.54
N THR A 53 1.15 -6.45 6.33
CA THR A 53 1.37 -5.75 5.06
C THR A 53 1.46 -6.73 3.89
N ARG A 54 2.13 -7.88 4.05
CA ARG A 54 2.19 -8.93 3.01
C ARG A 54 0.83 -9.58 2.75
N GLU A 55 0.03 -9.81 3.79
CA GLU A 55 -1.35 -10.31 3.67
C GLU A 55 -2.21 -9.36 2.85
N PHE A 56 -2.19 -8.07 3.17
CA PHE A 56 -2.92 -7.03 2.42
C PHE A 56 -2.40 -6.87 0.99
N GLY A 57 -1.07 -6.91 0.80
CA GLY A 57 -0.45 -6.90 -0.53
C GLY A 57 -0.95 -8.05 -1.42
N ARG A 58 -0.94 -9.27 -0.89
CA ARG A 58 -1.43 -10.48 -1.59
C ARG A 58 -2.90 -10.40 -1.95
N ALA A 59 -3.72 -9.83 -1.08
CA ALA A 59 -5.15 -9.63 -1.36
C ALA A 59 -5.39 -8.74 -2.59
N MET A 60 -4.45 -7.85 -2.93
CA MET A 60 -4.56 -6.94 -4.09
C MET A 60 -4.00 -7.52 -5.39
N TYR A 61 -3.34 -8.68 -5.36
CA TYR A 61 -2.74 -9.31 -6.55
C TYR A 61 -3.70 -9.44 -7.74
N PRO A 62 -5.00 -9.78 -7.54
CA PRO A 62 -5.93 -9.88 -8.65
C PRO A 62 -6.16 -8.59 -9.45
N TRP A 63 -5.85 -7.42 -8.90
CA TRP A 63 -5.98 -6.12 -9.59
C TRP A 63 -4.64 -5.61 -10.14
N GLN A 64 -3.53 -6.28 -9.83
CA GLN A 64 -2.22 -5.92 -10.37
C GLN A 64 -2.18 -6.12 -11.88
N GLY A 65 -1.52 -5.19 -12.59
CA GLY A 65 -1.45 -5.16 -14.04
C GLY A 65 -2.52 -4.30 -14.72
N LEU A 66 -3.49 -3.76 -13.97
CA LEU A 66 -4.35 -2.69 -14.47
C LEU A 66 -3.55 -1.39 -14.63
N GLU A 67 -3.72 -0.69 -15.76
CA GLU A 67 -2.98 0.54 -16.06
C GLU A 67 -3.36 1.71 -15.14
N ASP A 68 -4.60 1.71 -14.66
CA ASP A 68 -5.18 2.74 -13.80
C ASP A 68 -5.18 2.35 -12.31
N PHE A 69 -4.42 1.32 -11.92
CA PHE A 69 -4.27 0.92 -10.53
C PHE A 69 -2.83 1.09 -10.03
N ARG A 70 -2.68 1.47 -8.76
CA ARG A 70 -1.37 1.57 -8.10
C ARG A 70 -1.45 1.18 -6.63
N VAL A 71 -0.37 0.57 -6.13
CA VAL A 71 -0.16 0.34 -4.70
C VAL A 71 1.11 1.06 -4.25
N ILE A 72 1.00 1.76 -3.13
CA ILE A 72 2.10 2.45 -2.46
C ILE A 72 2.16 1.97 -1.02
N VAL A 73 3.32 1.49 -0.58
CA VAL A 73 3.57 1.08 0.80
C VAL A 73 4.36 2.17 1.50
N VAL A 74 3.82 2.76 2.56
CA VAL A 74 4.54 3.71 3.41
C VAL A 74 5.08 2.93 4.60
N VAL A 75 6.40 2.83 4.69
CA VAL A 75 7.09 2.10 5.75
C VAL A 75 7.49 3.08 6.86
N ASP A 76 6.75 3.09 7.96
CA ASP A 76 7.07 3.89 9.15
C ASP A 76 8.31 3.31 9.84
N LEU A 77 9.40 4.08 9.77
CA LEU A 77 10.70 3.66 10.27
C LEU A 77 11.09 4.39 11.55
N ARG A 78 10.29 5.35 12.07
CA ARG A 78 10.64 6.21 13.22
C ARG A 78 11.11 5.44 14.46
N LYS A 79 10.53 4.27 14.72
CA LYS A 79 10.82 3.41 15.88
C LYS A 79 11.58 2.13 15.50
N SER A 80 12.15 2.08 14.30
CA SER A 80 12.89 0.92 13.81
C SER A 80 14.40 1.12 13.94
N LEU A 81 15.13 0.02 14.12
CA LEU A 81 16.60 -0.02 14.00
C LEU A 81 17.08 0.45 12.60
N GLY A 82 16.20 0.44 11.60
CA GLY A 82 16.50 0.91 10.24
C GLY A 82 16.86 2.39 10.16
N THR A 83 16.49 3.20 11.16
CA THR A 83 16.91 4.61 11.26
C THR A 83 18.42 4.79 11.40
N LEU A 84 19.11 3.82 12.01
CA LEU A 84 20.56 3.82 12.20
C LEU A 84 21.32 3.40 10.93
N PHE A 85 20.68 2.62 10.05
CA PHE A 85 21.29 2.08 8.83
C PHE A 85 20.42 2.34 7.59
N LYS A 86 20.08 3.62 7.37
CA LYS A 86 19.13 4.04 6.31
C LYS A 86 19.45 3.46 4.93
N GLY A 87 20.73 3.46 4.54
CA GLY A 87 21.16 2.91 3.25
C GLY A 87 20.89 1.41 3.11
N TRP A 88 21.17 0.63 4.17
CA TRP A 88 20.90 -0.80 4.19
C TRP A 88 19.39 -1.08 4.17
N THR A 89 18.60 -0.35 4.96
CA THR A 89 17.13 -0.48 4.99
C THR A 89 16.51 -0.21 3.63
N VAL A 90 16.91 0.88 2.96
CA VAL A 90 16.46 1.19 1.60
C VAL A 90 16.89 0.09 0.62
N GLY A 91 18.12 -0.43 0.74
CA GLY A 91 18.60 -1.56 -0.06
C GLY A 91 17.74 -2.82 0.10
N LYS A 92 17.36 -3.16 1.34
CA LYS A 92 16.49 -4.31 1.61
C LYS A 92 15.08 -4.10 1.05
N MET A 93 14.51 -2.90 1.20
CA MET A 93 13.22 -2.55 0.60
C MET A 93 13.23 -2.71 -0.93
N LYS A 94 14.32 -2.28 -1.60
CA LYS A 94 14.47 -2.49 -3.05
C LYS A 94 14.45 -3.96 -3.42
N ALA A 95 15.21 -4.79 -2.70
CA ALA A 95 15.26 -6.23 -2.94
C ALA A 95 13.88 -6.88 -2.73
N ASP A 96 13.14 -6.47 -1.70
CA ASP A 96 11.77 -6.96 -1.47
C ASP A 96 10.82 -6.56 -2.61
N LEU A 97 10.94 -5.35 -3.16
CA LEU A 97 10.16 -4.94 -4.33
C LEU A 97 10.56 -5.71 -5.60
N ASP A 98 11.83 -6.08 -5.75
CA ASP A 98 12.28 -6.88 -6.88
C ASP A 98 11.70 -8.30 -6.80
N GLU A 99 11.73 -8.94 -5.62
CA GLU A 99 11.08 -10.23 -5.37
C GLU A 99 9.56 -10.18 -5.59
N GLU A 100 8.91 -9.11 -5.13
CA GLU A 100 7.48 -8.89 -5.33
C GLU A 100 7.14 -8.73 -6.82
N ALA A 101 7.98 -8.03 -7.58
CA ALA A 101 7.79 -7.87 -9.02
C ALA A 101 7.81 -9.21 -9.76
N TRP A 102 8.71 -10.14 -9.38
CA TRP A 102 8.72 -11.49 -9.93
C TRP A 102 7.43 -12.24 -9.62
N THR A 103 6.94 -12.12 -8.39
CA THR A 103 5.71 -12.75 -7.92
C THR A 103 4.47 -12.23 -8.68
N LEU A 104 4.49 -10.96 -9.11
CA LEU A 104 3.38 -10.33 -9.83
C LEU A 104 3.35 -10.57 -11.34
N GLN A 105 4.42 -11.09 -11.95
CA GLN A 105 4.46 -11.33 -13.39
C GLN A 105 3.28 -12.17 -13.92
N PRO A 106 2.85 -13.25 -13.26
CA PRO A 106 1.72 -14.05 -13.73
C PRO A 106 0.41 -13.27 -13.69
N TRP A 107 0.22 -12.41 -12.69
CA TRP A 107 -0.98 -11.56 -12.56
C TRP A 107 -1.06 -10.52 -13.67
N PHE A 108 0.05 -9.87 -13.99
CA PHE A 108 0.16 -8.96 -15.13
C PHE A 108 -0.20 -9.69 -16.44
N ARG A 109 0.43 -10.85 -16.70
CA ARG A 109 0.19 -11.64 -17.92
C ARG A 109 -1.26 -12.11 -18.05
N ASN A 110 -1.89 -12.49 -16.94
CA ASN A 110 -3.29 -12.93 -16.94
C ASN A 110 -4.27 -11.80 -17.31
N ARG A 111 -3.84 -10.55 -17.22
CA ARG A 111 -4.57 -9.37 -17.71
C ARG A 111 -4.13 -8.91 -19.11
N GLY A 112 -3.31 -9.69 -19.81
CA GLY A 112 -2.74 -9.31 -21.10
C GLY A 112 -1.66 -8.23 -21.01
N ASN A 113 -1.23 -7.85 -19.80
CA ASN A 113 -0.17 -6.88 -19.59
C ASN A 113 1.19 -7.59 -19.56
N THR A 114 2.04 -7.32 -20.55
CA THR A 114 3.38 -7.91 -20.67
C THR A 114 4.49 -7.04 -20.07
N ASN A 115 4.14 -5.91 -19.47
CA ASN A 115 5.10 -5.00 -18.86
C ASN A 115 5.77 -5.64 -17.63
N ASN A 116 6.99 -5.18 -17.34
CA ASN A 116 7.66 -5.51 -16.09
C ASN A 116 6.86 -4.93 -14.90
N PRO A 117 6.48 -5.72 -13.87
CA PRO A 117 5.76 -5.19 -12.71
C PRO A 117 6.56 -4.21 -11.84
N ARG A 118 7.91 -4.31 -11.81
CA ARG A 118 8.74 -3.56 -10.86
C ARG A 118 8.54 -2.03 -10.86
N PRO A 119 8.38 -1.35 -12.02
CA PRO A 119 8.11 0.09 -12.06
C PRO A 119 6.72 0.50 -11.51
N TYR A 120 5.79 -0.45 -11.38
CA TYR A 120 4.45 -0.21 -10.82
C TYR A 120 4.42 -0.35 -9.29
N LEU A 121 5.47 -0.96 -8.72
CA LEU A 121 5.63 -1.11 -7.29
C LEU A 121 6.30 0.12 -6.67
N CYS A 122 5.82 0.51 -5.49
CA CYS A 122 6.35 1.66 -4.78
C CYS A 122 6.35 1.43 -3.27
N ALA A 123 7.51 1.62 -2.66
CA ALA A 123 7.66 1.70 -1.21
C ALA A 123 8.32 3.03 -0.82
N VAL A 124 7.75 3.72 0.16
CA VAL A 124 8.21 4.98 0.71
C VAL A 124 8.84 4.72 2.08
N PRO A 125 10.17 4.89 2.25
CA PRO A 125 10.80 4.81 3.55
C PRO A 125 10.53 6.10 4.35
N ASP A 126 9.60 6.03 5.30
CA ASP A 126 9.16 7.17 6.11
C ASP A 126 9.99 7.25 7.40
N PHE A 127 11.24 7.70 7.26
CA PHE A 127 12.19 7.79 8.39
C PHE A 127 11.84 8.87 9.41
N ASP A 128 11.24 9.98 8.97
CA ASP A 128 10.87 11.11 9.83
C ASP A 128 9.38 11.11 10.20
N GLY A 129 8.58 10.21 9.61
CA GLY A 129 7.15 10.06 9.90
C GLY A 129 6.25 11.08 9.23
N LYS A 130 6.79 12.00 8.42
CA LYS A 130 6.00 13.07 7.81
C LYS A 130 4.94 12.54 6.87
N THR A 131 5.23 11.45 6.17
CA THR A 131 4.26 10.81 5.26
C THR A 131 3.10 10.24 6.06
N THR A 132 3.41 9.52 7.15
CA THR A 132 2.44 8.94 8.06
C THR A 132 1.58 10.01 8.76
N GLU A 133 2.20 11.12 9.18
CA GLU A 133 1.48 12.25 9.78
C GLU A 133 0.54 12.95 8.80
N ALA A 134 0.99 13.21 7.57
CA ALA A 134 0.16 13.82 6.54
C ALA A 134 -1.03 12.95 6.13
N LEU A 135 -0.90 11.62 6.21
CA LEU A 135 -1.99 10.66 6.00
C LEU A 135 -2.94 10.57 7.21
N GLY A 136 -2.69 11.32 8.29
CA GLY A 136 -3.52 11.32 9.50
C GLY A 136 -3.44 10.00 10.28
N TRP A 137 -2.38 9.21 10.07
CA TRP A 137 -2.25 7.84 10.61
C TRP A 137 -1.65 7.77 12.01
N GLY A 138 -1.29 8.92 12.59
CA GLY A 138 -0.78 9.01 13.96
C GLY A 138 0.53 8.26 14.20
N GLY A 139 0.77 7.91 15.46
CA GLY A 139 2.04 7.30 15.92
C GLY A 139 1.98 5.81 16.25
N ASN A 140 0.82 5.15 16.11
CA ASN A 140 0.69 3.73 16.43
C ASN A 140 1.10 2.86 15.22
N HIS A 141 2.38 2.52 15.17
CA HIS A 141 2.99 1.67 14.16
C HIS A 141 2.58 0.18 14.19
N GLU A 142 1.79 -0.29 15.16
CA GLU A 142 1.33 -1.68 15.26
C GLU A 142 -0.05 -1.90 14.62
N ILE A 143 -0.70 -0.81 14.23
CA ILE A 143 -2.04 -0.82 13.64
C ILE A 143 -1.93 -0.64 12.13
N MET A 144 -2.52 -1.58 11.38
CA MET A 144 -2.59 -1.53 9.92
C MET A 144 -3.56 -0.44 9.49
N LYS A 145 -3.09 0.41 8.56
CA LYS A 145 -3.86 1.54 8.03
C LYS A 145 -3.79 1.52 6.53
N VAL A 146 -4.91 1.77 5.89
CA VAL A 146 -5.05 1.73 4.44
C VAL A 146 -5.95 2.87 4.00
N ALA A 147 -5.60 3.49 2.89
CA ALA A 147 -6.43 4.47 2.20
C ALA A 147 -6.51 4.10 0.72
N ILE A 148 -7.66 4.38 0.10
CA ILE A 148 -7.89 4.30 -1.34
C ILE A 148 -8.18 5.72 -1.81
N PHE A 149 -7.33 6.19 -2.71
CA PHE A 149 -7.52 7.45 -3.42
C PHE A 149 -8.06 7.17 -4.82
N GLY A 150 -8.96 8.04 -5.28
CA GLY A 150 -9.53 8.00 -6.62
C GLY A 150 -8.62 8.64 -7.66
N LYS A 151 -9.11 8.65 -8.91
CA LYS A 151 -8.32 9.11 -10.07
C LYS A 151 -8.05 10.62 -10.04
N ASP A 152 -8.84 11.38 -9.30
CA ASP A 152 -8.71 12.83 -9.15
C ASP A 152 -8.06 13.22 -7.81
N GLY A 153 -7.55 12.22 -7.06
CA GLY A 153 -6.86 12.41 -5.79
C GLY A 153 -7.79 12.45 -4.57
N GLU A 154 -9.09 12.30 -4.77
CA GLU A 154 -10.10 12.26 -3.71
C GLU A 154 -9.94 11.00 -2.83
N LEU A 155 -10.18 11.13 -1.53
CA LEU A 155 -10.20 9.97 -0.64
C LEU A 155 -11.53 9.22 -0.81
N LEU A 156 -11.48 8.03 -1.41
CA LEU A 156 -12.66 7.18 -1.63
C LEU A 156 -12.99 6.35 -0.39
N TRP A 157 -11.96 5.88 0.31
CA TRP A 157 -12.12 5.02 1.48
C TRP A 157 -10.86 4.99 2.32
N SER A 158 -11.00 4.82 3.63
CA SER A 158 -9.88 4.55 4.52
C SER A 158 -10.30 3.68 5.70
N ASP A 159 -9.38 2.84 6.17
CA ASP A 159 -9.49 2.10 7.43
C ASP A 159 -8.20 2.28 8.21
N GLN A 160 -8.30 2.90 9.38
CA GLN A 160 -7.16 3.19 10.23
C GLN A 160 -6.95 2.15 11.34
N ASP A 161 -7.70 1.05 11.32
CA ASP A 161 -7.49 -0.13 12.17
C ASP A 161 -7.87 -1.43 11.44
N ALA A 162 -7.37 -1.56 10.21
CA ALA A 162 -7.76 -2.63 9.31
C ALA A 162 -7.33 -4.00 9.86
N LYS A 163 -8.30 -4.85 10.20
CA LYS A 163 -8.01 -6.15 10.84
C LYS A 163 -7.61 -7.23 9.84
N ASN A 164 -8.24 -7.23 8.67
CA ASN A 164 -8.03 -8.17 7.58
C ASN A 164 -8.32 -7.46 6.23
N PRO A 165 -7.90 -8.01 5.09
CA PRO A 165 -8.00 -7.31 3.81
C PRO A 165 -9.39 -7.38 3.16
N SER A 166 -10.39 -8.02 3.76
CA SER A 166 -11.69 -8.25 3.11
C SER A 166 -12.40 -6.95 2.73
N SER A 167 -12.38 -5.93 3.61
CA SER A 167 -12.98 -4.63 3.34
C SER A 167 -12.27 -3.89 2.20
N LEU A 168 -10.94 -3.96 2.17
CA LEU A 168 -10.11 -3.43 1.08
C LEU A 168 -10.46 -4.11 -0.25
N SER A 169 -10.49 -5.45 -0.29
CA SER A 169 -10.82 -6.20 -1.51
C SER A 169 -12.22 -5.88 -2.03
N SER A 170 -13.22 -5.75 -1.14
CA SER A 170 -14.57 -5.33 -1.52
C SER A 170 -14.57 -3.93 -2.14
N LYS A 171 -13.83 -2.98 -1.56
CA LYS A 171 -13.73 -1.63 -2.13
C LYS A 171 -12.99 -1.60 -3.46
N LEU A 172 -11.94 -2.40 -3.63
CA LEU A 172 -11.27 -2.53 -4.92
C LEU A 172 -12.18 -3.14 -5.98
N TRP A 173 -13.02 -4.11 -5.62
CA TRP A 173 -14.04 -4.62 -6.54
C TRP A 173 -14.96 -3.48 -7.00
N GLU A 174 -15.52 -2.71 -6.07
CA GLU A 174 -16.43 -1.60 -6.40
C GLU A 174 -15.78 -0.59 -7.37
N GLN A 175 -14.49 -0.29 -7.20
CA GLN A 175 -13.79 0.75 -7.97
C GLN A 175 -13.15 0.25 -9.28
N LEU A 176 -12.66 -0.99 -9.31
CA LEU A 176 -11.85 -1.53 -10.43
C LEU A 176 -12.52 -2.71 -11.14
N GLY A 177 -13.69 -3.14 -10.65
CA GLY A 177 -14.38 -4.32 -11.15
C GLY A 177 -13.81 -5.64 -10.62
N PRO A 178 -14.22 -6.77 -11.21
CA PRO A 178 -13.95 -8.08 -10.66
C PRO A 178 -12.45 -8.43 -10.59
N PRO A 179 -12.03 -9.21 -9.59
CA PRO A 179 -10.65 -9.70 -9.49
C PRO A 179 -10.30 -10.59 -10.69
N ALA A 180 -9.05 -10.53 -11.15
CA ALA A 180 -8.56 -11.49 -12.14
C ALA A 180 -8.60 -12.91 -11.54
N PRO A 181 -8.82 -13.95 -12.36
CA PRO A 181 -8.69 -15.31 -11.88
C PRO A 181 -7.25 -15.56 -11.41
N THR A 182 -7.09 -16.43 -10.41
CA THR A 182 -5.77 -16.81 -9.91
C THR A 182 -4.97 -17.46 -11.04
N PRO A 183 -3.77 -16.94 -11.38
CA PRO A 183 -2.91 -17.57 -12.37
C PRO A 183 -2.60 -19.02 -11.98
N PRO A 184 -2.44 -19.95 -12.94
CA PRO A 184 -2.00 -21.29 -12.63
C PRO A 184 -0.69 -21.22 -11.83
N SER A 185 -0.68 -21.90 -10.68
CA SER A 185 0.43 -21.92 -9.74
C SER A 185 1.76 -22.10 -10.47
N ILE A 186 2.59 -21.06 -10.49
CA ILE A 186 4.02 -21.27 -10.65
C ILE A 186 4.45 -21.86 -9.31
N GLU A 187 4.84 -23.14 -9.31
CA GLU A 187 5.44 -23.75 -8.12
C GLU A 187 6.45 -22.76 -7.52
N PRO A 188 6.37 -22.44 -6.22
CA PRO A 188 7.39 -21.61 -5.60
C PRO A 188 8.72 -22.31 -5.85
N ARG A 189 9.62 -21.68 -6.62
CA ARG A 189 10.97 -22.22 -6.81
C ARG A 189 11.57 -22.36 -5.42
N GLN A 190 11.71 -23.59 -4.94
CA GLN A 190 12.42 -23.89 -3.71
C GLN A 190 13.75 -23.15 -3.76
N SER A 191 14.00 -22.34 -2.75
CA SER A 191 15.24 -21.59 -2.62
C SER A 191 16.42 -22.56 -2.78
N ARG A 192 17.34 -22.25 -3.70
CA ARG A 192 18.58 -23.04 -3.89
C ARG A 192 19.43 -23.13 -2.60
N ILE A 193 19.13 -22.32 -1.60
CA ILE A 193 19.80 -22.29 -0.29
C ILE A 193 19.47 -23.52 0.58
N LEU A 194 18.35 -24.20 0.34
CA LEU A 194 17.96 -25.41 1.09
C LEU A 194 18.46 -26.72 0.48
N ARG A 195 19.18 -26.68 -0.67
CA ARG A 195 19.90 -27.85 -1.16
C ARG A 195 21.26 -27.93 -0.46
N ARG A 196 21.28 -28.48 0.77
CA ARG A 196 22.51 -29.12 1.27
C ARG A 196 22.79 -30.34 0.38
N PRO A 197 24.00 -30.51 -0.17
CA PRO A 197 24.40 -31.78 -0.72
C PRO A 197 24.67 -32.74 0.45
N GLN A 198 23.83 -33.77 0.58
CA GLN A 198 24.21 -35.16 0.87
C GLN A 198 22.96 -36.03 0.72
#